data_AF-A0A7Y5LU42-F1
#
_entry.id   AF-A0A7Y5LU42-F1
#
_cell.length_a   1.000
_cell.length_b   1.000
_cell.length_c   1.000
_cell.angle_alpha   90.00
_cell.angle_beta   90.00
_cell.angle_gamma   90.00
#
_symmetry.space_group_name_H-M   'P 1'
#
loop_
_entity.id
_entity.type
_entity.pdbx_description
1 polymer ?
#
loop_
_entity_poly.entity_id
_entity_poly.type
_entity_poly.pdbx_seq_one_letter_code
_entity_poly.pdbx_strand_id
1 'polypeptide(L)'
;ITIVSDKKWNIKKYQCIQWRWRVNQFPTGANEYAKGKTDNAASLYISYYVSFIGIPRSIKYIWSNTLPECETFRKDGTGKATNVVVESGTSKTGQWITETINIYEQYKRVFGEYPPDEVAGIAIRTDADGTNSRAIADYDDIIAIPYCDGPCK
;
A
#
# COMPACT_ATOMS: atom_id res chain seq x y z
N ILE A 1 -4.15 12.27 6.52
CA ILE A 1 -2.90 12.30 7.32
C ILE A 1 -1.90 11.34 6.71
N THR A 2 -0.61 11.67 6.72
CA THR A 2 0.49 10.79 6.28
C THR A 2 1.52 10.69 7.39
N ILE A 3 1.96 9.48 7.70
CA ILE A 3 3.07 9.21 8.62
C ILE A 3 4.13 8.41 7.84
N VAL A 4 5.40 8.79 7.99
CA VAL A 4 6.51 8.21 7.24
C VAL A 4 7.55 7.66 8.21
N SER A 5 8.14 6.52 7.86
CA SER A 5 9.33 5.97 8.49
C SER A 5 10.36 5.68 7.41
N ASP A 6 11.57 6.20 7.57
CA ASP A 6 12.71 6.02 6.68
C ASP A 6 13.56 4.80 7.06
N LYS A 7 13.02 3.92 7.90
CA LYS A 7 13.70 2.70 8.32
C LYS A 7 13.93 1.79 7.12
N LYS A 8 15.21 1.57 6.82
CA LYS A 8 15.67 0.66 5.78
C LYS A 8 15.81 -0.76 6.31
N TRP A 9 15.62 -1.73 5.43
CA TRP A 9 15.95 -3.12 5.70
C TRP A 9 16.31 -3.86 4.43
N ASN A 10 17.05 -4.95 4.58
CA ASN A 10 17.42 -5.81 3.48
C ASN A 10 16.23 -6.68 3.06
N ILE A 11 15.72 -6.48 1.84
CA ILE A 11 14.51 -7.17 1.35
C ILE A 11 14.76 -8.65 1.07
N LYS A 12 16.00 -9.06 0.78
CA LYS A 12 16.33 -10.48 0.57
C LYS A 12 16.30 -11.28 1.88
N LYS A 13 16.59 -10.62 3.01
CA LYS A 13 16.55 -11.19 4.37
C LYS A 13 15.15 -11.10 5.00
N TYR A 14 14.43 -10.01 4.77
CA TYR A 14 13.05 -9.80 5.24
C TYR A 14 12.15 -9.49 4.05
N GLN A 15 11.66 -10.56 3.41
CA GLN A 15 10.94 -10.49 2.14
C GLN A 15 9.48 -10.09 2.30
N CYS A 16 8.98 -10.08 3.54
CA CYS A 16 7.58 -9.89 3.82
C CYS A 16 7.34 -8.71 4.74
N ILE A 17 6.23 -8.03 4.50
CA ILE A 17 5.66 -7.06 5.44
C ILE A 17 4.34 -7.61 5.96
N GLN A 18 4.17 -7.58 7.27
CA GLN A 18 2.91 -7.84 7.94
C GLN A 18 2.46 -6.57 8.65
N TRP A 19 1.17 -6.28 8.60
CA TRP A 19 0.60 -5.16 9.35
C TRP A 19 -0.85 -5.43 9.69
N ARG A 20 -1.36 -4.66 10.65
CA ARG A 20 -2.77 -4.63 10.99
C ARG A 20 -3.34 -3.26 10.68
N TRP A 21 -4.57 -3.26 10.20
CA TRP A 21 -5.34 -2.03 10.03
C TRP A 21 -6.81 -2.26 10.31
N ARG A 22 -7.51 -1.17 10.59
CA ARG A 22 -8.96 -1.16 10.71
C ARG A 22 -9.49 0.09 10.04
N VAL A 23 -10.39 -0.07 9.07
CA VAL A 23 -11.15 1.05 8.51
C VAL A 23 -12.43 1.21 9.30
N ASN A 24 -12.61 2.36 9.96
CA ASN A 24 -13.85 2.71 10.65
C ASN A 24 -14.79 3.53 9.78
N GLN A 25 -14.25 4.27 8.79
CA GLN A 25 -15.03 5.07 7.87
C GLN A 25 -14.32 5.25 6.52
N PHE A 26 -15.04 4.96 5.43
CA PHE A 26 -14.58 5.22 4.07
C PHE A 26 -14.93 6.64 3.61
N PRO A 27 -14.09 7.26 2.76
CA PRO A 27 -14.41 8.53 2.11
C PRO A 27 -15.63 8.38 1.20
N THR A 28 -16.59 9.27 1.34
CA THR A 28 -17.84 9.23 0.58
C THR A 28 -17.59 9.62 -0.87
N GLY A 29 -18.07 8.79 -1.81
CA GLY A 29 -17.92 9.05 -3.25
C GLY A 29 -16.51 8.79 -3.80
N ALA A 30 -15.66 8.10 -3.05
CA ALA A 30 -14.36 7.65 -3.54
C ALA A 30 -14.52 6.68 -4.72
N ASN A 31 -13.67 6.87 -5.72
CA ASN A 31 -13.53 6.05 -6.91
C ASN A 31 -12.07 6.13 -7.36
N GLU A 32 -11.37 5.01 -7.23
CA GLU A 32 -9.93 4.89 -7.44
C GLU A 32 -9.48 5.09 -8.90
N TYR A 33 -10.40 4.97 -9.88
CA TYR A 33 -10.13 5.27 -11.29
C TYR A 33 -10.50 6.71 -11.67
N ALA A 34 -11.34 7.39 -10.89
CA ALA A 34 -11.77 8.75 -11.18
C ALA A 34 -10.75 9.79 -10.70
N LYS A 35 -10.34 10.70 -11.59
CA LYS A 35 -9.43 11.80 -11.25
C LYS A 35 -10.01 12.64 -10.10
N GLY A 36 -9.22 12.82 -9.05
CA GLY A 36 -9.60 13.62 -7.88
C GLY A 36 -10.53 12.92 -6.88
N LYS A 37 -10.87 11.63 -7.07
CA LYS A 37 -11.71 10.87 -6.11
C LYS A 37 -11.02 9.63 -5.55
N THR A 38 -9.70 9.57 -5.62
CA THR A 38 -8.96 8.32 -5.38
C THR A 38 -8.54 8.15 -3.94
N ASP A 39 -9.42 8.60 -3.05
CA ASP A 39 -9.20 8.64 -1.63
C ASP A 39 -9.35 7.21 -1.11
N ASN A 40 -8.40 6.77 -0.28
CA ASN A 40 -8.46 5.46 0.35
C ASN A 40 -8.51 5.67 1.86
N ALA A 41 -9.40 4.92 2.50
CA ALA A 41 -9.56 4.99 3.95
C ALA A 41 -8.29 4.56 4.68
N ALA A 42 -7.63 3.51 4.17
CA ALA A 42 -6.35 3.05 4.66
C ALA A 42 -5.39 2.72 3.51
N SER A 43 -4.12 3.09 3.68
CA SER A 43 -3.07 2.67 2.75
C SER A 43 -1.70 2.59 3.40
N LEU A 44 -0.90 1.62 2.93
CA LEU A 44 0.49 1.42 3.31
C LEU A 44 1.36 1.46 2.05
N TYR A 45 2.42 2.24 2.08
CA TYR A 45 3.39 2.41 1.00
C TYR A 45 4.68 1.70 1.38
N ILE A 46 5.25 0.99 0.42
CA ILE A 46 6.64 0.55 0.46
C ILE A 46 7.39 1.28 -0.65
N SER A 47 8.44 2.00 -0.30
CA SER A 47 9.27 2.75 -1.25
C SER A 47 10.62 2.06 -1.47
N TYR A 48 11.09 2.11 -2.70
CA TYR A 48 12.33 1.49 -3.16
C TYR A 48 13.16 2.57 -3.85
N TYR A 49 14.40 2.76 -3.41
CA TYR A 49 15.34 3.63 -4.13
C TYR A 49 15.79 2.91 -5.39
N VAL A 50 15.54 3.51 -6.54
CA VAL A 50 16.03 3.02 -7.83
C VAL A 50 17.06 4.02 -8.35
N SER A 51 18.17 3.47 -8.84
CA SER A 51 19.43 4.17 -9.12
C SER A 51 19.35 5.43 -10.02
N PHE A 52 20.47 6.16 -10.03
CA PHE A 52 20.94 7.31 -10.83
C PHE A 52 20.00 8.52 -11.07
N ILE A 53 18.71 8.31 -11.34
CA ILE A 53 17.75 9.38 -11.71
C ILE A 53 17.01 9.94 -10.47
N GLY A 54 17.15 9.31 -9.31
CA GLY A 54 16.65 9.83 -8.03
C GLY A 54 15.13 9.73 -7.79
N ILE A 55 14.38 9.10 -8.70
CA ILE A 55 12.93 8.95 -8.57
C ILE A 55 12.61 7.61 -7.90
N PRO A 56 12.09 7.60 -6.66
CA PRO A 56 11.76 6.36 -5.97
C PRO A 56 10.61 5.63 -6.67
N ARG A 57 10.68 4.30 -6.73
CA ARG A 57 9.53 3.46 -7.06
C ARG A 57 8.81 3.13 -5.77
N SER A 58 7.48 3.09 -5.81
CA SER A 58 6.69 2.73 -4.63
C SER A 58 5.51 1.86 -5.02
N ILE A 59 5.16 0.96 -4.11
CA ILE A 59 3.93 0.18 -4.17
C ILE A 59 3.05 0.63 -3.02
N LYS A 60 1.79 0.94 -3.31
CA LYS A 60 0.76 1.37 -2.36
C LYS A 60 -0.26 0.25 -2.20
N TYR A 61 -0.30 -0.36 -1.03
CA TYR A 61 -1.34 -1.32 -0.64
C TYR A 61 -2.55 -0.56 -0.11
N ILE A 62 -3.74 -0.89 -0.60
CA ILE A 62 -4.98 -0.19 -0.27
C ILE A 62 -6.08 -1.14 0.15
N TRP A 63 -6.92 -0.67 1.08
CA TRP A 63 -8.25 -1.22 1.30
C TRP A 63 -9.23 -0.44 0.42
N SER A 64 -9.72 -1.09 -0.64
CA SER A 64 -10.67 -0.47 -1.58
C SER A 64 -12.11 -0.67 -1.12
N ASN A 65 -12.99 0.29 -1.42
CA ASN A 65 -14.42 0.10 -1.22
C ASN A 65 -15.08 -0.63 -2.41
N THR A 66 -14.48 -0.58 -3.61
CA THR A 66 -15.16 -1.00 -4.84
C THR A 66 -14.34 -1.93 -5.74
N LEU A 67 -13.01 -1.87 -5.66
CA LEU A 67 -12.14 -2.69 -6.51
C LEU A 67 -11.91 -4.07 -5.89
N PRO A 68 -11.83 -5.14 -6.70
CA PRO A 68 -11.60 -6.48 -6.18
C PRO A 68 -10.20 -6.60 -5.56
N GLU A 69 -10.06 -7.53 -4.61
CA GLU A 69 -8.76 -7.90 -4.07
C GLU A 69 -7.81 -8.36 -5.19
N CYS A 70 -6.51 -8.11 -5.00
CA CYS A 70 -5.43 -8.37 -5.95
C CYS A 70 -5.45 -7.54 -7.24
N GLU A 71 -6.41 -6.63 -7.42
CA GLU A 71 -6.37 -5.64 -8.49
C GLU A 71 -5.11 -4.77 -8.37
N THR A 72 -4.38 -4.62 -9.47
CA THR A 72 -3.12 -3.87 -9.53
C THR A 72 -3.20 -2.84 -10.65
N PHE A 73 -3.03 -1.56 -10.30
CA PHE A 73 -3.15 -0.47 -11.27
C PHE A 73 -2.24 0.70 -10.93
N ARG A 74 -1.75 1.37 -11.96
CA ARG A 74 -0.90 2.56 -11.83
C ARG A 74 -1.56 3.72 -12.56
N LYS A 75 -1.53 4.89 -11.93
CA LYS A 75 -1.97 6.12 -12.58
C LYS A 75 -0.87 6.74 -13.42
N ASP A 76 -1.27 7.49 -14.43
CA ASP A 76 -0.36 8.29 -15.24
C ASP A 76 0.41 9.31 -14.38
N GLY A 77 1.67 9.49 -14.74
CA GLY A 77 2.57 10.45 -14.10
C GLY A 77 3.84 9.82 -13.52
N THR A 78 4.91 10.60 -13.59
CA THR A 78 6.23 10.23 -13.08
C THR A 78 6.21 10.14 -11.55
N GLY A 79 6.85 9.11 -10.99
CA GLY A 79 6.94 8.91 -9.54
C GLY A 79 5.64 8.46 -8.85
N LYS A 80 4.55 8.23 -9.58
CA LYS A 80 3.32 7.68 -9.00
C LYS A 80 3.52 6.22 -8.61
N ALA A 81 3.08 5.89 -7.39
CA ALA A 81 3.08 4.53 -6.89
C ALA A 81 2.13 3.63 -7.71
N THR A 82 2.48 2.35 -7.80
CA THR A 82 1.54 1.32 -8.26
C THR A 82 0.64 0.92 -7.09
N ASN A 83 -0.67 0.94 -7.30
CA ASN A 83 -1.65 0.55 -6.29
C ASN A 83 -1.92 -0.96 -6.37
N VAL A 84 -2.06 -1.60 -5.22
CA VAL A 84 -2.43 -3.01 -5.07
C VAL A 84 -3.55 -3.08 -4.04
N VAL A 85 -4.70 -3.61 -4.43
CA VAL A 85 -5.81 -3.85 -3.51
C VAL A 85 -5.53 -5.12 -2.73
N VAL A 86 -5.45 -5.01 -1.41
CA VAL A 86 -5.18 -6.15 -0.51
C VAL A 86 -6.37 -6.51 0.37
N GLU A 87 -7.37 -5.62 0.43
CA GLU A 87 -8.66 -5.88 1.08
C GLU A 87 -9.74 -5.05 0.35
N SER A 88 -10.96 -5.58 0.28
CA SER A 88 -12.03 -4.99 -0.53
C SER A 88 -13.38 -4.93 0.17
N GLY A 89 -14.13 -3.87 -0.13
CA GLY A 89 -15.50 -3.67 0.31
C GLY A 89 -15.61 -3.22 1.77
N THR A 90 -16.86 -3.12 2.22
CA THR A 90 -17.24 -2.54 3.52
C THR A 90 -17.71 -3.58 4.54
N SER A 91 -17.76 -4.86 4.18
CA SER A 91 -18.27 -5.94 5.05
C SER A 91 -17.47 -6.10 6.34
N LYS A 92 -16.16 -5.80 6.31
CA LYS A 92 -15.24 -5.87 7.46
C LYS A 92 -14.98 -4.51 8.12
N THR A 93 -15.78 -3.49 7.83
CA THR A 93 -15.66 -2.16 8.46
C THR A 93 -15.71 -2.30 10.00
N GLY A 94 -14.82 -1.59 10.69
CA GLY A 94 -14.70 -1.65 12.15
C GLY A 94 -13.96 -2.88 12.69
N GLN A 95 -13.48 -3.78 11.83
CA GLN A 95 -12.71 -4.96 12.22
C GLN A 95 -11.21 -4.75 11.98
N TRP A 96 -10.39 -5.31 12.87
CA TRP A 96 -8.94 -5.39 12.65
C TRP A 96 -8.63 -6.50 11.68
N ILE A 97 -8.01 -6.14 10.55
CA ILE A 97 -7.55 -7.08 9.53
C ILE A 97 -6.03 -7.11 9.54
N THR A 98 -5.47 -8.32 9.48
CA THR A 98 -4.03 -8.53 9.29
C THR A 98 -3.77 -8.79 7.81
N GLU A 99 -2.80 -8.08 7.26
CA GLU A 99 -2.25 -8.33 5.94
C GLU A 99 -0.84 -8.87 6.06
N THR A 100 -0.44 -9.75 5.15
CA THR A 100 0.92 -10.27 5.05
C THR A 100 1.24 -10.44 3.59
N ILE A 101 2.25 -9.72 3.12
CA ILE A 101 2.58 -9.64 1.70
C ILE A 101 4.07 -9.89 1.50
N ASN A 102 4.40 -10.78 0.57
CA ASN A 102 5.76 -10.94 0.07
C ASN A 102 6.09 -9.77 -0.86
N ILE A 103 6.74 -8.75 -0.30
CA ILE A 103 7.08 -7.52 -1.02
C ILE A 103 8.19 -7.72 -2.05
N TYR A 104 9.03 -8.74 -1.89
CA TYR A 104 10.04 -9.11 -2.87
C TYR A 104 9.39 -9.62 -4.17
N GLU A 105 8.47 -10.58 -4.05
CA GLU A 105 7.74 -11.11 -5.20
C GLU A 105 6.72 -10.12 -5.75
N GLN A 106 6.07 -9.30 -4.90
CA GLN A 106 5.17 -8.24 -5.38
C GLN A 106 5.95 -7.17 -6.19
N TYR A 107 7.18 -6.82 -5.79
CA TYR A 107 8.02 -5.93 -6.59
C TYR A 107 8.28 -6.53 -7.98
N LYS A 108 8.71 -7.80 -8.05
CA LYS A 108 8.94 -8.49 -9.32
C LYS A 108 7.70 -8.53 -10.20
N ARG A 109 6.53 -8.83 -9.61
CA ARG A 109 5.25 -8.86 -10.32
C ARG A 109 4.88 -7.49 -10.91
N VAL A 110 5.10 -6.42 -10.15
CA VAL A 110 4.72 -5.06 -10.54
C VAL A 110 5.68 -4.44 -11.55
N PHE A 111 6.98 -4.68 -11.40
CA PHE A 111 8.02 -3.97 -12.16
C PHE A 111 8.76 -4.84 -13.17
N GLY A 112 8.57 -6.16 -13.17
CA GLY A 112 9.20 -7.09 -14.12
C GLY A 112 10.71 -7.28 -13.92
N GLU A 113 11.25 -6.85 -12.78
CA GLU A 113 12.68 -6.92 -12.45
C GLU A 113 12.88 -7.24 -10.97
N TYR A 114 14.12 -7.55 -10.58
CA TYR A 114 14.46 -7.78 -9.18
C TYR A 114 14.47 -6.47 -8.37
N PRO A 115 13.96 -6.47 -7.12
CA PRO A 115 14.06 -5.30 -6.26
C PRO A 115 15.51 -4.95 -5.91
N PRO A 116 15.78 -3.70 -5.51
CA PRO A 116 17.05 -3.35 -4.87
C PRO A 116 17.23 -4.15 -3.57
N ASP A 117 18.47 -4.21 -3.08
CA ASP A 117 18.77 -4.96 -1.85
C ASP A 117 18.08 -4.38 -0.61
N GLU A 118 17.74 -3.10 -0.63
CA GLU A 118 17.12 -2.39 0.49
C GLU A 118 15.78 -1.75 0.13
N VAL A 119 14.83 -1.85 1.05
CA VAL A 119 13.66 -0.98 1.09
C VAL A 119 14.08 0.39 1.63
N ALA A 120 13.56 1.46 1.02
CA ALA A 120 13.88 2.85 1.37
C ALA A 120 13.15 3.34 2.62
N GLY A 121 11.94 2.80 2.85
CA GLY A 121 11.08 3.19 3.95
C GLY A 121 9.62 2.82 3.67
N ILE A 122 8.78 3.19 4.62
CA ILE A 122 7.34 2.98 4.56
C ILE A 122 6.60 4.29 4.81
N ALA A 123 5.36 4.35 4.33
CA ALA A 123 4.43 5.39 4.75
C ALA A 123 3.04 4.79 4.96
N ILE A 124 2.26 5.36 5.87
CA ILE A 124 0.83 5.09 5.98
C ILE A 124 0.06 6.37 5.67
N ARG A 125 -1.09 6.23 5.00
CA ARG A 125 -1.93 7.37 4.66
C ARG A 125 -3.40 7.01 4.72
N THR A 126 -4.15 7.85 5.43
CA THR A 126 -5.61 7.95 5.37
C THR A 126 -5.96 9.24 4.66
N ASP A 127 -6.73 9.11 3.58
CA ASP A 127 -6.97 10.17 2.61
C ASP A 127 -8.48 10.37 2.37
N ALA A 128 -8.90 11.63 2.28
CA ALA A 128 -10.28 12.04 2.01
C ALA A 128 -10.37 13.47 1.43
N ASP A 129 -9.25 14.01 0.94
CA ASP A 129 -9.16 15.40 0.48
C ASP A 129 -9.84 15.59 -0.89
N GLY A 130 -9.63 14.67 -1.83
CA GLY A 130 -10.22 14.72 -3.16
C GLY A 130 -11.75 14.65 -3.15
N THR A 131 -12.31 13.91 -2.20
CA THR A 131 -13.75 13.75 -1.98
C THR A 131 -14.35 14.83 -1.08
N ASN A 132 -13.52 15.69 -0.47
CA ASN A 132 -13.92 16.66 0.56
C ASN A 132 -14.83 16.00 1.63
N SER A 133 -14.42 14.82 2.09
CA SER A 133 -15.20 13.98 2.99
C SER A 133 -14.37 13.57 4.21
N ARG A 134 -14.73 12.46 4.87
CA ARG A 134 -14.03 11.97 6.04
C ARG A 134 -13.67 10.50 5.88
N ALA A 135 -12.44 10.18 6.22
CA ALA A 135 -11.93 8.83 6.34
C ALA A 135 -11.32 8.63 7.74
N ILE A 136 -11.52 7.45 8.32
CA ILE A 136 -10.98 7.08 9.63
C ILE A 136 -10.42 5.67 9.52
N ALA A 137 -9.13 5.53 9.80
CA ALA A 137 -8.49 4.24 9.91
C ALA A 137 -7.45 4.22 11.03
N ASP A 138 -7.27 3.04 11.59
CA ASP A 138 -6.26 2.71 12.59
C ASP A 138 -5.23 1.78 11.97
N TYR A 139 -3.97 1.87 12.43
CA TYR A 139 -2.85 1.06 11.95
C TYR A 139 -2.08 0.53 13.16
N ASP A 140 -1.60 -0.71 13.06
CA ASP A 140 -0.86 -1.36 14.14
C ASP A 140 0.09 -2.43 13.59
N ASP A 141 1.03 -2.89 14.42
CA ASP A 141 1.89 -4.07 14.19
C ASP A 141 2.57 -4.13 12.81
N ILE A 142 3.06 -3.00 12.30
CA ILE A 142 3.80 -2.97 11.02
C ILE A 142 5.20 -3.55 11.23
N ILE A 143 5.43 -4.76 10.73
CA ILE A 143 6.66 -5.53 10.92
C ILE A 143 7.18 -6.12 9.62
N ALA A 144 8.51 -6.11 9.45
CA ALA A 144 9.18 -6.83 8.38
C ALA A 144 9.59 -8.22 8.89
N ILE A 145 9.19 -9.28 8.19
CA ILE A 145 9.44 -10.67 8.58
C ILE A 145 10.19 -11.43 7.47
N PRO A 146 10.93 -12.50 7.82
CA PRO A 146 11.80 -13.19 6.86
C PRO A 146 11.10 -13.74 5.62
N TYR A 147 9.99 -14.46 5.82
CA TYR A 147 9.29 -15.22 4.78
C TYR A 147 7.79 -15.31 5.05
N CYS A 148 7.03 -15.40 3.96
CA CYS A 148 5.59 -15.59 3.90
C CYS A 148 5.22 -15.94 2.45
N ASP A 149 4.03 -16.48 2.27
CA ASP A 149 3.51 -16.84 0.95
C ASP A 149 3.00 -15.62 0.19
N GLY A 150 3.21 -15.64 -1.13
CA GLY A 150 2.41 -14.89 -2.09
C GLY A 150 2.53 -13.35 -2.05
N PRO A 151 2.30 -12.68 -3.18
CA PRO A 151 2.29 -11.22 -3.23
C PRO A 151 0.86 -10.64 -3.04
N CYS A 152 -0.18 -11.50 -2.97
CA CYS A 152 -1.55 -11.17 -2.61
C CYS A 152 -2.17 -12.34 -1.82
N LYS A 153 -3.14 -12.03 -0.94
CA LYS A 153 -3.87 -12.99 -0.10
C LYS A 153 -4.48 -14.15 -0.89
#